data_AF-A0AAV0HQA6-F1
#
_entry.id   AF-A0AAV0HQA6-F1
#
_cell.length_a   1.000
_cell.length_b   1.000
_cell.length_c   1.000
_cell.angle_alpha   90.00
_cell.angle_beta   90.00
_cell.angle_gamma   90.00
#
_symmetry.space_group_name_H-M   'P 1'
#
loop_
_entity.id
_entity.type
_entity.pdbx_description
1 polymer ?
#
loop_
_entity_poly.entity_id
_entity_poly.type
_entity_poly.pdbx_seq_one_letter_code
_entity_poly.pdbx_strand_id
1 'polypeptide(L)'
;RRGRQPPLAQRATHSVSDSHVCPFGNLLLRHVPSPPRLFHSFFFGLSPTFLLHHHSLAPFYLQPLSSPALFFRLHPFFFSFLFMGRPFFSDMAAAGTNGRGDDGGGDQATSPVVDIYPLSSYYFGSKDALPFKDETLADRLYRMKSNYNAQGLRTCVEAVILVELFKHPHLLLLQERNSFFSLPGGRLRPGETDVDGLKRKLSRKLLVDDSENDWEVNELLVGEHLSTWWRPDFETLMYPYLPPATKSPKQCTKLFLVRLPERLDFIVPKNFKLLAVPLCQVQGNQKTYGQIISGVPQMLSKFSINRVIP
;
A
#
# COMPACT_ATOMS: atom_id res chain seq x y z
N ARG A 1 -65.61 -35.61 -0.01
CA ARG A 1 -67.09 -35.40 -0.04
C ARG A 1 -67.54 -35.23 1.42
N ARG A 2 -67.76 -34.00 1.92
CA ARG A 2 -67.90 -33.63 3.36
C ARG A 2 -66.56 -33.82 4.13
N GLY A 3 -66.19 -33.09 5.19
CA GLY A 3 -66.88 -32.06 6.02
C GLY A 3 -66.96 -32.53 7.49
N ARG A 4 -66.73 -31.74 8.55
CA ARG A 4 -66.71 -30.26 8.72
C ARG A 4 -65.76 -29.82 9.87
N GLN A 5 -65.52 -28.50 10.00
CA GLN A 5 -65.15 -27.82 11.27
C GLN A 5 -66.45 -27.40 12.05
N PRO A 6 -66.47 -26.35 12.91
CA PRO A 6 -66.43 -26.45 14.38
C PRO A 6 -67.71 -25.83 15.03
N PRO A 7 -67.74 -25.62 16.35
CA PRO A 7 -68.72 -24.72 16.99
C PRO A 7 -68.17 -23.31 17.26
N LEU A 8 -69.02 -22.31 16.99
CA LEU A 8 -69.02 -20.96 17.61
C LEU A 8 -69.58 -21.06 19.04
N ALA A 9 -69.64 -20.03 19.90
CA ALA A 9 -68.85 -18.82 20.19
C ALA A 9 -69.61 -18.06 21.30
N GLN A 10 -68.97 -17.16 22.07
CA GLN A 10 -69.71 -16.11 22.80
C GLN A 10 -68.84 -14.88 23.12
N ARG A 11 -69.49 -13.79 23.58
CA ARG A 11 -69.06 -12.39 23.36
C ARG A 11 -69.50 -11.47 24.51
N ALA A 12 -68.56 -10.74 25.11
CA ALA A 12 -68.79 -9.61 26.03
C ALA A 12 -67.51 -8.75 26.16
N THR A 13 -67.54 -7.51 26.69
CA THR A 13 -67.97 -6.24 26.05
C THR A 13 -67.56 -5.03 26.92
N HIS A 14 -67.35 -3.84 26.31
CA HIS A 14 -67.01 -2.53 26.95
C HIS A 14 -65.61 -2.46 27.64
N SER A 15 -64.95 -1.30 27.83
CA SER A 15 -65.09 0.12 27.42
C SER A 15 -63.68 0.76 27.48
N VAL A 16 -63.20 1.72 26.68
CA VAL A 16 -63.73 2.99 26.11
C VAL A 16 -63.92 4.12 27.13
N SER A 17 -62.87 4.94 27.32
CA SER A 17 -62.86 6.38 27.65
C SER A 17 -61.39 6.83 27.72
N ASP A 18 -60.82 7.52 26.73
CA ASP A 18 -60.88 8.98 26.50
C ASP A 18 -60.51 9.87 27.71
N SER A 19 -59.41 10.62 27.60
CA SER A 19 -59.46 12.10 27.50
C SER A 19 -58.07 12.75 27.32
N HIS A 20 -58.05 13.99 26.81
CA HIS A 20 -56.86 14.79 26.51
C HIS A 20 -56.18 15.38 27.78
N VAL A 21 -54.95 15.91 27.64
CA VAL A 21 -54.65 17.36 27.74
C VAL A 21 -53.17 17.66 27.47
N CYS A 22 -52.89 18.72 26.72
CA CYS A 22 -51.59 19.39 26.64
C CYS A 22 -51.70 20.79 27.26
N PRO A 23 -50.66 21.28 27.95
CA PRO A 23 -50.43 22.72 28.11
C PRO A 23 -49.08 23.20 27.55
N PHE A 24 -48.97 24.49 27.32
CA PHE A 24 -47.82 25.17 26.71
C PHE A 24 -46.69 25.50 27.70
N GLY A 25 -45.45 25.44 27.20
CA GLY A 25 -44.45 26.53 27.30
C GLY A 25 -43.70 26.76 28.62
N ASN A 26 -42.37 26.81 28.54
CA ASN A 26 -41.69 28.12 28.50
C ASN A 26 -40.22 28.06 28.04
N LEU A 27 -39.69 29.24 27.70
CA LEU A 27 -38.33 29.50 27.21
C LEU A 27 -37.36 29.81 28.36
N LEU A 28 -36.11 29.30 28.33
CA LEU A 28 -34.95 29.99 28.94
C LEU A 28 -33.59 29.44 28.45
N LEU A 29 -32.51 30.14 28.82
CA LEU A 29 -31.20 30.13 28.16
C LEU A 29 -30.08 29.49 29.01
N ARG A 30 -29.05 28.98 28.30
CA ARG A 30 -27.62 28.89 28.70
C ARG A 30 -27.26 28.24 30.06
N HIS A 31 -26.40 27.22 30.01
CA HIS A 31 -24.97 27.48 30.22
C HIS A 31 -24.04 26.42 29.62
N VAL A 32 -22.83 26.85 29.24
CA VAL A 32 -21.68 25.98 28.95
C VAL A 32 -20.55 26.34 29.92
N PRO A 33 -19.81 25.35 30.47
CA PRO A 33 -18.53 25.59 31.13
C PRO A 33 -17.36 24.98 30.34
N SER A 34 -16.44 25.82 29.88
CA SER A 34 -15.11 25.44 29.38
C SER A 34 -14.06 25.50 30.50
N PRO A 35 -12.90 24.82 30.39
CA PRO A 35 -12.10 24.44 31.56
C PRO A 35 -11.15 25.53 32.08
N PRO A 36 -10.75 25.47 33.37
CA PRO A 36 -9.68 26.28 33.92
C PRO A 36 -8.29 25.82 33.46
N ARG A 37 -7.32 26.74 33.45
CA ARG A 37 -5.90 26.49 33.19
C ARG A 37 -5.06 27.08 34.32
N LEU A 38 -3.93 26.41 34.59
CA LEU A 38 -2.75 26.90 35.33
C LEU A 38 -2.95 27.28 36.81
N PHE A 39 -2.07 26.76 37.67
CA PHE A 39 -1.09 27.62 38.34
C PHE A 39 0.18 26.80 38.67
N HIS A 40 1.32 27.49 38.78
CA HIS A 40 2.64 26.92 39.00
C HIS A 40 3.22 27.59 40.25
N SER A 41 3.70 26.82 41.24
CA SER A 41 4.56 27.33 42.32
C SER A 41 5.29 26.21 43.05
N PHE A 42 6.52 26.48 43.48
CA PHE A 42 7.33 25.63 44.37
C PHE A 42 7.08 26.00 45.84
N PHE A 43 7.37 25.09 46.77
CA PHE A 43 8.08 25.45 48.01
C PHE A 43 8.86 24.26 48.61
N PHE A 44 9.87 24.56 49.43
CA PHE A 44 10.77 23.59 50.08
C PHE A 44 10.21 23.01 51.39
N GLY A 45 10.72 21.83 51.77
CA GLY A 45 10.57 21.21 53.10
C GLY A 45 11.81 20.37 53.44
N LEU A 46 12.18 20.24 54.72
CA LEU A 46 13.49 19.73 55.17
C LEU A 46 13.46 18.30 55.73
N SER A 47 14.63 17.65 55.72
CA SER A 47 14.95 16.38 56.40
C SER A 47 15.24 16.59 57.90
N PRO A 48 15.34 15.54 58.75
CA PRO A 48 16.71 15.10 59.10
C PRO A 48 16.93 13.59 59.49
N THR A 49 18.19 13.13 59.36
CA THR A 49 18.88 12.07 60.18
C THR A 49 18.40 10.59 60.10
N PHE A 50 19.19 9.52 60.27
CA PHE A 50 20.64 9.23 60.58
C PHE A 50 20.92 7.70 60.21
N LEU A 51 22.02 6.94 60.46
CA LEU A 51 23.32 7.04 61.19
C LEU A 51 24.40 6.02 60.64
N LEU A 52 25.56 6.46 60.12
CA LEU A 52 26.88 5.73 59.98
C LEU A 52 26.93 4.34 59.21
N HIS A 53 28.08 3.71 58.86
CA HIS A 53 29.52 3.94 59.11
C HIS A 53 30.45 3.33 58.01
N HIS A 54 31.48 4.09 57.55
CA HIS A 54 32.88 3.71 57.15
C HIS A 54 33.19 2.53 56.18
N HIS A 55 34.26 2.49 55.36
CA HIS A 55 35.53 3.25 55.27
C HIS A 55 36.11 3.26 53.81
N SER A 56 36.80 4.35 53.40
CA SER A 56 38.07 4.48 52.61
C SER A 56 38.49 3.45 51.51
N LEU A 57 39.15 3.79 50.38
CA LEU A 57 40.03 4.93 50.00
C LEU A 57 39.74 5.44 48.54
N ALA A 58 40.44 6.51 48.10
CA ALA A 58 40.11 7.32 46.92
C ALA A 58 41.07 7.22 45.69
N PRO A 59 40.62 7.64 44.49
CA PRO A 59 41.46 7.96 43.33
C PRO A 59 41.87 9.45 43.26
N PHE A 60 42.70 9.83 42.27
CA PHE A 60 43.44 11.10 42.20
C PHE A 60 42.96 12.12 41.13
N TYR A 61 43.24 13.41 41.42
CA TYR A 61 43.33 14.60 40.53
C TYR A 61 42.08 15.17 39.84
N LEU A 62 42.21 16.46 39.45
CA LEU A 62 41.13 17.39 39.09
C LEU A 62 41.38 18.09 37.74
N GLN A 63 40.35 18.10 36.87
CA GLN A 63 39.89 19.25 36.04
C GLN A 63 40.85 19.95 35.03
N PRO A 64 40.35 20.89 34.18
CA PRO A 64 39.12 20.85 33.37
C PRO A 64 39.30 21.38 31.91
N LEU A 65 38.37 21.08 30.98
CA LEU A 65 37.61 22.10 30.20
C LEU A 65 36.59 21.52 29.18
N SER A 66 35.79 22.45 28.61
CA SER A 66 34.93 22.35 27.42
C SER A 66 33.50 21.81 27.58
N SER A 67 32.58 22.40 26.82
CA SER A 67 31.14 22.11 26.80
C SER A 67 30.74 21.47 25.46
N PRO A 68 29.64 20.70 25.43
CA PRO A 68 28.89 20.47 24.21
C PRO A 68 27.48 21.08 24.29
N ALA A 69 27.13 21.89 23.30
CA ALA A 69 25.74 22.17 22.94
C ALA A 69 25.47 21.54 21.56
N LEU A 70 24.41 20.74 21.43
CA LEU A 70 23.99 20.21 20.13
C LEU A 70 22.47 20.06 20.08
N PHE A 71 21.81 21.02 19.44
CA PHE A 71 20.42 20.89 18.97
C PHE A 71 20.44 20.22 17.59
N PHE A 72 19.67 19.14 17.41
CA PHE A 72 19.35 18.67 16.06
C PHE A 72 18.29 19.58 15.43
N ARG A 73 18.59 20.16 14.26
CA ARG A 73 17.60 20.83 13.40
C ARG A 73 17.83 20.43 11.94
N LEU A 74 16.74 20.08 11.26
CA LEU A 74 16.73 19.64 9.86
C LEU A 74 17.03 20.79 8.90
N HIS A 75 17.74 20.51 7.81
CA HIS A 75 17.65 21.26 6.55
C HIS A 75 17.94 20.32 5.35
N PRO A 76 17.29 20.51 4.19
CA PRO A 76 17.44 19.63 3.03
C PRO A 76 18.61 20.06 2.12
N PHE A 77 19.24 19.10 1.45
CA PHE A 77 20.26 19.37 0.43
C PHE A 77 19.62 19.58 -0.95
N PHE A 78 19.83 20.77 -1.52
CA PHE A 78 19.75 20.98 -2.97
C PHE A 78 20.90 20.22 -3.65
N PHE A 79 20.58 19.39 -4.65
CA PHE A 79 21.59 18.90 -5.60
C PHE A 79 21.57 19.75 -6.86
N SER A 80 22.58 20.61 -7.01
CA SER A 80 22.83 21.33 -8.26
C SER A 80 23.64 20.45 -9.20
N PHE A 81 23.09 20.14 -10.38
CA PHE A 81 23.84 19.43 -11.42
C PHE A 81 24.74 20.40 -12.18
N LEU A 82 26.04 20.38 -11.85
CA LEU A 82 27.04 21.15 -12.58
C LEU A 82 27.29 20.53 -13.96
N PHE A 83 26.71 21.14 -15.00
CA PHE A 83 26.97 20.76 -16.38
C PHE A 83 28.42 21.12 -16.77
N MET A 84 29.30 20.12 -16.86
CA MET A 84 30.63 20.29 -17.44
C MET A 84 31.05 19.06 -18.26
N GLY A 85 30.60 19.03 -19.52
CA GLY A 85 31.02 18.06 -20.53
C GLY A 85 31.11 18.76 -21.88
N ARG A 86 32.29 18.77 -22.49
CA ARG A 86 32.50 19.35 -23.82
C ARG A 86 31.91 18.43 -24.90
N PRO A 87 31.27 18.97 -25.95
CA PRO A 87 31.05 18.20 -27.17
C PRO A 87 32.39 18.00 -27.88
N PHE A 88 32.67 16.77 -28.30
CA PHE A 88 33.73 16.48 -29.26
C PHE A 88 33.30 15.27 -30.10
N PHE A 89 32.68 15.56 -31.25
CA PHE A 89 32.37 14.58 -32.27
C PHE A 89 32.71 15.23 -33.61
N SER A 90 33.49 14.53 -34.45
CA SER A 90 33.89 15.05 -35.76
C SER A 90 32.83 14.75 -36.79
N ASP A 91 32.58 15.70 -37.70
CA ASP A 91 31.93 15.41 -38.97
C ASP A 91 32.74 14.39 -39.76
N MET A 92 32.06 13.39 -40.32
CA MET A 92 32.63 12.50 -41.32
C MET A 92 31.55 12.20 -42.37
N ALA A 93 31.37 13.14 -43.30
CA ALA A 93 30.45 12.96 -44.42
C ALA A 93 30.96 11.86 -45.37
N ALA A 94 30.08 10.93 -45.74
CA ALA A 94 30.34 9.91 -46.76
C ALA A 94 29.16 9.87 -47.73
N ALA A 95 29.44 9.67 -49.02
CA ALA A 95 28.46 9.83 -50.09
C ALA A 95 27.44 8.68 -50.17
N GLY A 96 26.21 9.01 -50.58
CA GLY A 96 25.14 8.03 -50.77
C GLY A 96 25.26 7.23 -52.07
N THR A 97 24.53 6.10 -52.13
CA THR A 97 24.23 5.36 -53.36
C THR A 97 22.74 5.05 -53.39
N ASN A 98 22.13 5.05 -54.59
CA ASN A 98 20.69 4.87 -54.75
C ASN A 98 20.29 3.38 -54.73
N GLY A 99 19.34 3.02 -53.86
CA GLY A 99 18.62 1.74 -53.90
C GLY A 99 17.11 1.98 -54.05
N ARG A 100 16.44 1.22 -54.93
CA ARG A 100 14.98 1.25 -55.15
C ARG A 100 14.33 0.00 -54.55
N GLY A 101 13.09 0.15 -54.06
CA GLY A 101 12.28 -0.92 -53.44
C GLY A 101 12.56 -1.02 -51.93
N ASP A 102 11.57 -1.24 -51.08
CA ASP A 102 10.20 -1.74 -51.32
C ASP A 102 9.18 -0.96 -50.46
N ASP A 103 7.95 -0.77 -50.97
CA ASP A 103 6.91 0.05 -50.29
C ASP A 103 6.09 -0.79 -49.31
N GLY A 104 6.80 -1.49 -48.43
CA GLY A 104 6.24 -2.31 -47.38
C GLY A 104 5.74 -1.43 -46.23
N GLY A 105 4.43 -1.17 -46.21
CA GLY A 105 3.74 -0.42 -45.15
C GLY A 105 3.79 -1.09 -43.78
N GLY A 106 4.96 -1.07 -43.15
CA GLY A 106 5.19 -1.57 -41.80
C GLY A 106 4.49 -0.69 -40.78
N ASP A 107 3.43 -1.23 -40.18
CA ASP A 107 2.73 -0.61 -39.05
C ASP A 107 3.74 -0.29 -37.95
N GLN A 108 4.01 1.00 -37.73
CA GLN A 108 5.01 1.43 -36.75
C GLN A 108 4.47 1.11 -35.37
N ALA A 109 4.97 0.02 -34.78
CA ALA A 109 4.58 -0.45 -33.45
C ALA A 109 4.96 0.58 -32.37
N THR A 110 4.12 1.60 -32.20
CA THR A 110 4.26 2.65 -31.19
C THR A 110 4.29 2.00 -29.82
N SER A 111 5.33 2.31 -29.03
CA SER A 111 5.46 1.73 -27.68
C SER A 111 4.24 2.09 -26.84
N PRO A 112 3.61 1.12 -26.14
CA PRO A 112 2.37 1.36 -25.42
C PRO A 112 2.55 2.49 -24.41
N VAL A 113 1.73 3.53 -24.56
CA VAL A 113 1.78 4.73 -23.71
C VAL A 113 1.12 4.44 -22.37
N VAL A 114 1.77 4.83 -21.28
CA VAL A 114 1.28 4.71 -19.90
C VAL A 114 1.29 6.08 -19.26
N ASP A 115 0.10 6.64 -19.10
CA ASP A 115 -0.12 7.90 -18.40
C ASP A 115 0.04 7.74 -16.90
N ILE A 116 0.81 8.64 -16.29
CA ILE A 116 0.95 8.76 -14.83
C ILE A 116 0.66 10.19 -14.40
N TYR A 117 -0.15 10.33 -13.34
CA TYR A 117 -0.56 11.60 -12.77
C TYR A 117 0.25 11.92 -11.49
N PRO A 118 0.36 13.20 -11.08
CA PRO A 118 1.08 13.60 -9.88
C PRO A 118 0.57 12.92 -8.61
N LEU A 119 1.48 12.59 -7.69
CA LEU A 119 1.15 11.99 -6.39
C LEU A 119 0.17 12.86 -5.58
N SER A 120 0.19 14.18 -5.78
CA SER A 120 -0.72 15.14 -5.16
C SER A 120 -2.17 15.08 -5.66
N SER A 121 -2.46 14.35 -6.74
CA SER A 121 -3.81 14.15 -7.26
C SER A 121 -4.60 13.06 -6.52
N TYR A 122 -3.93 12.31 -5.64
CA TYR A 122 -4.49 11.19 -4.89
C TYR A 122 -4.56 11.50 -3.39
N TYR A 123 -5.64 11.10 -2.74
CA TYR A 123 -5.75 11.16 -1.28
C TYR A 123 -5.15 9.88 -0.65
N PHE A 124 -4.68 9.99 0.60
CA PHE A 124 -4.09 8.88 1.35
C PHE A 124 -4.70 8.82 2.77
N GLY A 125 -5.78 8.05 2.90
CA GLY A 125 -6.45 7.78 4.16
C GLY A 125 -6.02 6.46 4.80
N SER A 126 -6.61 6.13 5.96
CA SER A 126 -6.37 4.84 6.61
C SER A 126 -7.64 4.20 7.17
N LYS A 127 -7.73 2.87 7.03
CA LYS A 127 -8.80 2.03 7.60
C LYS A 127 -8.24 1.00 8.57
N ASP A 128 -9.10 0.24 9.22
CA ASP A 128 -8.67 -0.71 10.24
C ASP A 128 -7.73 -1.80 9.71
N ALA A 129 -6.86 -2.29 10.59
CA ALA A 129 -5.81 -3.22 10.24
C ALA A 129 -6.41 -4.55 9.76
N LEU A 130 -5.96 -5.04 8.59
CA LEU A 130 -6.37 -6.36 8.12
C LEU A 130 -5.91 -7.43 9.12
N PRO A 131 -6.76 -8.40 9.50
CA PRO A 131 -6.45 -9.35 10.57
C PRO A 131 -5.17 -10.12 10.28
N PHE A 132 -4.13 -9.81 11.06
CA PHE A 132 -2.82 -10.39 10.95
C PHE A 132 -2.72 -11.62 11.86
N LYS A 133 -2.13 -12.71 11.37
CA LYS A 133 -1.78 -13.88 12.18
C LYS A 133 -0.26 -13.93 12.30
N ASP A 134 0.26 -13.95 13.52
CA ASP A 134 1.66 -14.27 13.77
C ASP A 134 1.93 -15.72 13.39
N GLU A 135 2.39 -15.86 12.15
CA GLU A 135 2.63 -17.11 11.46
C GLU A 135 4.14 -17.31 11.34
N THR A 136 4.68 -18.37 11.95
CA THR A 136 6.10 -18.69 11.80
C THR A 136 6.39 -19.16 10.37
N LEU A 137 7.68 -19.23 10.00
CA LEU A 137 8.06 -19.81 8.71
C LEU A 137 7.59 -21.29 8.60
N ALA A 138 7.54 -22.02 9.71
CA ALA A 138 7.03 -23.39 9.76
C ALA A 138 5.51 -23.45 9.54
N ASP A 139 4.74 -22.58 10.20
CA ASP A 139 3.28 -22.49 9.99
C ASP A 139 2.94 -22.11 8.54
N ARG A 140 3.65 -21.11 7.98
CA ARG A 140 3.49 -20.66 6.59
C ARG A 140 3.81 -21.78 5.60
N LEU A 141 4.84 -22.57 5.88
CA LEU A 141 5.23 -23.74 5.11
C LEU A 141 4.19 -24.87 5.20
N TYR A 142 3.73 -25.19 6.41
CA TYR A 142 2.69 -26.19 6.65
C TYR A 142 1.37 -25.80 5.96
N ARG A 143 0.93 -24.55 6.11
CA ARG A 143 -0.25 -24.01 5.42
C ARG A 143 -0.09 -24.03 3.91
N MET A 144 1.09 -23.73 3.36
CA MET A 144 1.33 -23.84 1.92
C MET A 144 1.22 -25.29 1.43
N LYS A 145 1.81 -26.26 2.14
CA LYS A 145 1.68 -27.70 1.83
C LYS A 145 0.22 -28.18 1.92
N SER A 146 -0.48 -27.84 3.00
CA SER A 146 -1.89 -28.19 3.22
C SER A 146 -2.80 -27.63 2.11
N ASN A 147 -2.67 -26.34 1.76
CA ASN A 147 -3.44 -25.75 0.66
C ASN A 147 -3.08 -26.39 -0.70
N TYR A 148 -1.81 -26.72 -0.93
CA TYR A 148 -1.38 -27.36 -2.17
C TYR A 148 -1.99 -28.77 -2.33
N ASN A 149 -2.01 -29.56 -1.26
CA ASN A 149 -2.61 -30.90 -1.26
C ASN A 149 -4.14 -30.86 -1.46
N ALA A 150 -4.81 -29.76 -1.10
CA ALA A 150 -6.26 -29.60 -1.20
C ALA A 150 -6.75 -28.83 -2.44
N GLN A 151 -5.92 -27.95 -3.02
CA GLN A 151 -6.31 -27.02 -4.11
C GLN A 151 -5.29 -26.94 -5.26
N GLY A 152 -4.16 -27.65 -5.18
CA GLY A 152 -3.10 -27.61 -6.19
C GLY A 152 -2.34 -26.28 -6.23
N LEU A 153 -1.97 -25.86 -7.45
CA LEU A 153 -1.17 -24.66 -7.71
C LEU A 153 -1.77 -23.40 -7.07
N ARG A 154 -0.98 -22.72 -6.24
CA ARG A 154 -1.35 -21.41 -5.70
C ARG A 154 -1.17 -20.32 -6.75
N THR A 155 -2.26 -19.81 -7.33
CA THR A 155 -2.20 -18.61 -8.19
C THR A 155 -2.30 -17.33 -7.36
N CYS A 156 -1.42 -16.36 -7.64
CA CYS A 156 -1.37 -15.03 -7.07
C CYS A 156 -1.34 -13.98 -8.20
N VAL A 157 -1.92 -12.81 -7.95
CA VAL A 157 -1.88 -11.65 -8.85
C VAL A 157 -1.41 -10.42 -8.09
N GLU A 158 -0.52 -9.64 -8.71
CA GLU A 158 0.14 -8.46 -8.13
C GLU A 158 0.10 -7.29 -9.13
N ALA A 159 -0.16 -6.08 -8.63
CA ALA A 159 -0.28 -4.87 -9.43
C ALA A 159 1.01 -4.03 -9.37
N VAL A 160 1.50 -3.65 -10.53
CA VAL A 160 2.45 -2.55 -10.72
C VAL A 160 1.64 -1.29 -10.96
N ILE A 161 1.68 -0.36 -10.01
CA ILE A 161 0.97 0.93 -10.05
C ILE A 161 2.02 2.04 -10.03
N LEU A 162 1.90 3.01 -10.94
CA LEU A 162 2.83 4.11 -11.10
C LEU A 162 2.16 5.46 -10.82
N VAL A 163 2.92 6.38 -10.24
CA VAL A 163 2.56 7.80 -10.04
C VAL A 163 3.75 8.69 -10.42
N GLU A 164 3.48 9.95 -10.73
CA GLU A 164 4.52 10.97 -10.89
C GLU A 164 4.84 11.60 -9.54
N LEU A 165 6.12 11.74 -9.20
CA LEU A 165 6.57 12.61 -8.10
C LEU A 165 7.94 13.22 -8.45
N PHE A 166 8.09 14.53 -8.20
CA PHE A 166 9.30 15.31 -8.51
C PHE A 166 9.79 15.16 -9.98
N LYS A 167 8.85 15.01 -10.90
CA LYS A 167 9.00 14.74 -12.35
C LYS A 167 9.53 13.34 -12.69
N HIS A 168 9.53 12.39 -11.73
CA HIS A 168 10.01 11.02 -11.92
C HIS A 168 8.91 9.97 -11.67
N PRO A 169 8.90 8.83 -12.41
CA PRO A 169 8.00 7.72 -12.15
C PRO A 169 8.36 7.02 -10.83
N HIS A 170 7.36 6.87 -9.97
CA HIS A 170 7.44 6.16 -8.69
C HIS A 170 6.48 4.97 -8.69
N LEU A 171 6.96 3.83 -8.19
CA LEU A 171 6.20 2.61 -7.97
C LEU A 171 5.51 2.68 -6.60
N LEU A 172 4.20 2.44 -6.55
CA LEU A 172 3.48 2.32 -5.29
C LEU A 172 3.71 0.94 -4.66
N LEU A 173 4.33 0.92 -3.47
CA LEU A 173 4.64 -0.28 -2.69
C LEU A 173 3.94 -0.26 -1.34
N LEU A 174 3.49 -1.43 -0.88
CA LEU A 174 3.03 -1.63 0.48
C LEU A 174 4.21 -2.03 1.37
N GLN A 175 4.41 -1.31 2.47
CA GLN A 175 5.41 -1.64 3.49
C GLN A 175 4.76 -2.33 4.69
N GLU A 176 5.22 -3.54 4.98
CA GLU A 176 4.84 -4.37 6.13
C GLU A 176 5.95 -4.34 7.19
N ARG A 177 5.57 -4.20 8.48
CA ARG A 177 6.50 -4.26 9.64
C ARG A 177 7.73 -3.32 9.54
N ASN A 178 7.61 -2.20 8.81
CA ASN A 178 8.68 -1.22 8.50
C ASN A 178 9.89 -1.76 7.70
N SER A 179 9.89 -3.01 7.22
CA SER A 179 11.08 -3.63 6.60
C SER A 179 10.80 -4.56 5.43
N PHE A 180 9.57 -5.05 5.27
CA PHE A 180 9.17 -5.87 4.12
C PHE A 180 8.38 -5.01 3.13
N PHE A 181 8.65 -5.16 1.84
CA PHE A 181 7.93 -4.46 0.77
C PHE A 181 7.17 -5.49 -0.09
N SER A 182 5.92 -5.20 -0.41
CA SER A 182 5.07 -6.05 -1.26
C SER A 182 4.29 -5.21 -2.27
N LEU A 183 3.97 -5.80 -3.42
CA LEU A 183 3.06 -5.20 -4.39
C LEU A 183 1.60 -5.34 -3.89
N PRO A 184 0.71 -4.37 -4.18
CA PRO A 184 -0.73 -4.56 -4.01
C PRO A 184 -1.22 -5.80 -4.78
N GLY A 185 -2.10 -6.62 -4.18
CA GLY A 185 -2.47 -7.93 -4.74
C GLY A 185 -2.54 -9.07 -3.72
N GLY A 186 -2.60 -10.32 -4.22
CA GLY A 186 -2.55 -11.55 -3.42
C GLY A 186 -3.12 -12.81 -4.13
N ARG A 187 -3.37 -13.87 -3.35
CA ARG A 187 -3.86 -15.19 -3.84
C ARG A 187 -5.28 -15.12 -4.42
N LEU A 188 -5.49 -15.70 -5.61
CA LEU A 188 -6.82 -15.86 -6.23
C LEU A 188 -7.72 -16.85 -5.44
N ARG A 189 -9.04 -16.76 -5.67
CA ARG A 189 -10.00 -17.83 -5.35
C ARG A 189 -10.01 -18.90 -6.46
N PRO A 190 -10.43 -20.16 -6.19
CA PRO A 190 -10.70 -21.12 -7.25
C PRO A 190 -11.76 -20.58 -8.23
N GLY A 191 -11.54 -20.75 -9.54
CA GLY A 191 -12.45 -20.27 -10.60
C GLY A 191 -12.47 -18.75 -10.84
N GLU A 192 -11.67 -17.97 -10.12
CA GLU A 192 -11.59 -16.51 -10.25
C GLU A 192 -10.60 -16.10 -11.34
N THR A 193 -10.95 -15.12 -12.17
CA THR A 193 -10.03 -14.60 -13.20
C THR A 193 -8.88 -13.81 -12.58
N ASP A 194 -7.79 -13.64 -13.34
CA ASP A 194 -6.68 -12.81 -12.87
C ASP A 194 -7.10 -11.35 -12.63
N VAL A 195 -7.96 -10.80 -13.50
CA VAL A 195 -8.39 -9.39 -13.50
C VAL A 195 -9.35 -9.11 -12.35
N ASP A 196 -10.46 -9.87 -12.24
CA ASP A 196 -11.45 -9.70 -11.17
C ASP A 196 -10.82 -10.00 -9.82
N GLY A 197 -9.96 -11.02 -9.80
CA GLY A 197 -9.18 -11.42 -8.65
C GLY A 197 -8.21 -10.34 -8.20
N LEU A 198 -7.60 -9.59 -9.12
CA LEU A 198 -6.75 -8.45 -8.82
C LEU A 198 -7.56 -7.23 -8.38
N LYS A 199 -8.60 -6.81 -9.12
CA LYS A 199 -9.51 -5.71 -8.72
C LYS A 199 -9.99 -5.89 -7.28
N ARG A 200 -10.60 -7.03 -6.96
CA ARG A 200 -11.06 -7.40 -5.60
C ARG A 200 -9.91 -7.49 -4.57
N LYS A 201 -8.64 -7.63 -4.97
CA LYS A 201 -7.48 -7.53 -4.05
C LYS A 201 -7.05 -6.09 -3.82
N LEU A 202 -7.18 -5.23 -4.83
CA LEU A 202 -6.91 -3.80 -4.71
C LEU A 202 -7.95 -3.12 -3.83
N SER A 203 -9.26 -3.27 -4.07
CA SER A 203 -10.31 -2.63 -3.24
C SER A 203 -10.08 -2.88 -1.74
N ARG A 204 -9.91 -4.16 -1.37
CA ARG A 204 -9.65 -4.57 0.01
C ARG A 204 -8.37 -3.96 0.63
N LYS A 205 -7.32 -3.74 -0.16
CA LYS A 205 -6.03 -3.23 0.33
C LYS A 205 -5.87 -1.72 0.22
N LEU A 206 -6.61 -1.06 -0.67
CA LEU A 206 -6.32 0.30 -1.15
C LEU A 206 -7.52 1.23 -1.24
N LEU A 207 -8.77 0.76 -1.21
CA LEU A 207 -9.98 1.59 -1.34
C LEU A 207 -10.86 1.48 -0.09
N VAL A 208 -11.97 2.24 -0.03
CA VAL A 208 -12.97 2.09 1.02
C VAL A 208 -13.55 0.66 1.00
N ASP A 209 -13.87 0.09 2.17
CA ASP A 209 -14.65 -1.17 2.26
C ASP A 209 -16.17 -0.87 2.30
N ASP A 210 -16.65 0.05 1.48
CA ASP A 210 -18.07 0.46 1.42
C ASP A 210 -18.75 -0.06 0.14
N SER A 211 -20.02 -0.43 0.24
CA SER A 211 -20.77 -1.07 -0.85
C SER A 211 -21.21 -0.11 -1.96
N GLU A 212 -21.10 1.20 -1.75
CA GLU A 212 -21.45 2.22 -2.76
C GLU A 212 -20.26 2.56 -3.70
N ASN A 213 -19.02 2.19 -3.33
CA ASN A 213 -17.80 2.54 -4.07
C ASN A 213 -17.36 1.51 -5.13
N ASP A 214 -18.29 0.69 -5.63
CA ASP A 214 -18.03 -0.22 -6.77
C ASP A 214 -17.59 0.52 -8.04
N TRP A 215 -17.86 1.83 -8.16
CA TRP A 215 -17.38 2.68 -9.26
C TRP A 215 -15.85 2.91 -9.21
N GLU A 216 -15.26 3.21 -8.04
CA GLU A 216 -13.80 3.36 -7.85
C GLU A 216 -13.04 2.07 -8.22
N VAL A 217 -13.62 0.92 -7.87
CA VAL A 217 -13.09 -0.41 -8.22
C VAL A 217 -13.11 -0.64 -9.73
N ASN A 218 -14.05 0.01 -10.43
CA ASN A 218 -14.19 -0.12 -11.88
C ASN A 218 -13.27 0.81 -12.67
N GLU A 219 -12.98 2.02 -12.17
CA GLU A 219 -11.99 2.95 -12.72
C GLU A 219 -10.54 2.44 -12.63
N LEU A 220 -10.23 1.51 -11.72
CA LEU A 220 -8.94 0.81 -11.71
C LEU A 220 -8.78 -0.12 -12.94
N LEU A 221 -8.21 0.43 -14.00
CA LEU A 221 -7.94 -0.26 -15.26
C LEU A 221 -6.74 -1.21 -15.13
N VAL A 222 -7.03 -2.49 -14.91
CA VAL A 222 -6.04 -3.58 -15.04
C VAL A 222 -5.67 -3.72 -16.52
N GLY A 223 -4.47 -3.30 -16.87
CA GLY A 223 -3.92 -3.34 -18.22
C GLY A 223 -3.03 -4.55 -18.46
N GLU A 224 -1.91 -4.33 -19.15
CA GLU A 224 -1.04 -5.39 -19.64
C GLU A 224 -0.45 -6.28 -18.55
N HIS A 225 -0.41 -7.58 -18.85
CA HIS A 225 0.41 -8.54 -18.13
C HIS A 225 1.91 -8.25 -18.37
N LEU A 226 2.67 -8.16 -17.28
CA LEU A 226 4.10 -7.78 -17.29
C LEU A 226 5.03 -8.98 -17.17
N SER A 227 4.76 -9.92 -16.24
CA SER A 227 5.58 -11.13 -16.06
C SER A 227 4.88 -12.19 -15.21
N THR A 228 5.23 -13.46 -15.47
CA THR A 228 4.81 -14.60 -14.64
C THR A 228 6.02 -15.17 -13.89
N TRP A 229 5.89 -15.33 -12.58
CA TRP A 229 6.92 -15.86 -11.70
C TRP A 229 6.48 -17.19 -11.07
N TRP A 230 7.33 -18.20 -11.20
CA TRP A 230 7.05 -19.57 -10.78
C TRP A 230 7.88 -19.95 -9.57
N ARG A 231 7.21 -20.52 -8.57
CA ARG A 231 7.82 -21.19 -7.42
C ARG A 231 7.80 -22.69 -7.67
N PRO A 232 8.96 -23.35 -7.89
CA PRO A 232 8.97 -24.77 -8.21
C PRO A 232 8.59 -25.61 -7.00
N ASP A 233 9.07 -25.25 -5.80
CA ASP A 233 8.97 -26.06 -4.57
C ASP A 233 8.52 -25.26 -3.35
N PHE A 234 8.47 -25.87 -2.17
CA PHE A 234 7.93 -25.23 -0.96
C PHE A 234 8.88 -24.22 -0.30
N GLU A 235 9.89 -23.75 -1.02
CA GLU A 235 10.89 -22.77 -0.57
C GLU A 235 10.48 -21.33 -0.91
N THR A 236 11.35 -20.35 -0.68
CA THR A 236 11.09 -18.92 -0.91
C THR A 236 11.36 -18.45 -2.34
N LEU A 237 12.25 -19.14 -3.07
CA LEU A 237 12.69 -18.73 -4.41
C LEU A 237 11.55 -18.77 -5.44
N MET A 238 11.65 -17.88 -6.43
CA MET A 238 10.79 -17.80 -7.61
C MET A 238 11.68 -17.65 -8.84
N TYR A 239 11.18 -17.97 -10.03
CA TYR A 239 11.90 -17.81 -11.29
C TYR A 239 10.98 -17.15 -12.34
N PRO A 240 11.48 -16.28 -13.24
CA PRO A 240 10.66 -15.66 -14.29
C PRO A 240 10.34 -16.61 -15.47
N TYR A 241 10.57 -17.91 -15.28
CA TYR A 241 10.29 -19.03 -16.17
C TYR A 241 9.96 -20.26 -15.31
N LEU A 242 9.35 -21.29 -15.88
CA LEU A 242 9.17 -22.59 -15.20
C LEU A 242 10.43 -23.45 -15.40
N PRO A 243 11.15 -23.88 -14.34
CA PRO A 243 12.38 -24.67 -14.53
C PRO A 243 12.08 -26.05 -15.15
N PRO A 244 12.92 -26.58 -16.07
CA PRO A 244 12.60 -27.80 -16.82
C PRO A 244 12.36 -29.07 -15.99
N ALA A 245 12.94 -29.17 -14.79
CA ALA A 245 12.73 -30.29 -13.88
C ALA A 245 11.38 -30.22 -13.11
N THR A 246 10.70 -29.08 -13.14
CA THR A 246 9.53 -28.80 -12.29
C THR A 246 8.23 -29.32 -12.93
N LYS A 247 7.90 -30.59 -12.66
CA LYS A 247 6.63 -31.20 -13.09
C LYS A 247 5.38 -30.59 -12.44
N SER A 248 5.52 -29.98 -11.25
CA SER A 248 4.39 -29.52 -10.44
C SER A 248 4.78 -28.31 -9.56
N PRO A 249 4.72 -27.07 -10.09
CA PRO A 249 5.05 -25.86 -9.34
C PRO A 249 4.06 -25.62 -8.19
N LYS A 250 4.51 -24.95 -7.12
CA LYS A 250 3.71 -24.72 -5.90
C LYS A 250 3.01 -23.36 -5.88
N GLN A 251 3.59 -22.34 -6.51
CA GLN A 251 2.97 -21.02 -6.69
C GLN A 251 3.27 -20.44 -8.08
N CYS A 252 2.29 -19.73 -8.64
CA CYS A 252 2.41 -18.88 -9.82
C CYS A 252 1.98 -17.46 -9.41
N THR A 253 2.85 -16.46 -9.57
CA THR A 253 2.52 -15.04 -9.36
C THR A 253 2.55 -14.34 -10.71
N LYS A 254 1.45 -13.70 -11.12
CA LYS A 254 1.36 -12.87 -12.33
C LYS A 254 1.39 -11.39 -11.95
N LEU A 255 2.18 -10.59 -12.65
CA LEU A 255 2.22 -9.14 -12.49
C LEU A 255 1.44 -8.47 -13.62
N PHE A 256 0.63 -7.47 -13.27
CA PHE A 256 -0.11 -6.64 -14.22
C PHE A 256 0.19 -5.17 -13.99
N LEU A 257 0.31 -4.39 -15.06
CA LEU A 257 0.27 -2.94 -14.99
C LEU A 257 -1.18 -2.51 -14.68
N VAL A 258 -1.38 -1.70 -13.65
CA VAL A 258 -2.68 -1.11 -13.33
C VAL A 258 -2.58 0.40 -13.50
N ARG A 259 -3.38 0.93 -14.42
CA ARG A 259 -3.48 2.38 -14.67
C ARG A 259 -4.44 2.97 -13.64
N LEU A 260 -4.10 4.16 -13.14
CA LEU A 260 -4.96 4.93 -12.24
C LEU A 260 -5.81 5.92 -13.06
N PRO A 261 -7.01 6.28 -12.58
CA PRO A 261 -7.67 7.53 -12.99
C PRO A 261 -6.86 8.76 -12.52
N GLU A 262 -7.24 9.96 -12.97
CA GLU A 262 -6.56 11.21 -12.57
C GLU A 262 -6.52 11.41 -11.05
N ARG A 263 -7.57 10.96 -10.34
CA ARG A 263 -7.78 11.13 -8.89
C ARG A 263 -8.36 9.86 -8.30
N LEU A 264 -7.90 9.47 -7.12
CA LEU A 264 -8.36 8.28 -6.40
C LEU A 264 -8.01 8.39 -4.91
N ASP A 265 -8.88 7.88 -4.05
CA ASP A 265 -8.70 7.89 -2.60
C ASP A 265 -8.09 6.58 -2.10
N PHE A 266 -6.79 6.59 -1.78
CA PHE A 266 -6.10 5.42 -1.26
C PHE A 266 -6.35 5.24 0.25
N ILE A 267 -7.30 4.37 0.62
CA ILE A 267 -7.65 4.06 2.00
C ILE A 267 -6.96 2.76 2.45
N VAL A 268 -5.83 2.91 3.16
CA VAL A 268 -4.89 1.81 3.43
C VAL A 268 -5.08 1.24 4.85
N PRO A 269 -5.12 -0.09 5.05
CA PRO A 269 -5.18 -0.69 6.39
C PRO A 269 -4.00 -0.30 7.28
N LYS A 270 -4.24 0.12 8.53
CA LYS A 270 -3.25 0.65 9.50
C LYS A 270 -2.00 -0.22 9.75
N ASN A 271 -2.00 -1.50 9.39
CA ASN A 271 -0.83 -2.39 9.48
C ASN A 271 0.09 -2.37 8.24
N PHE A 272 -0.24 -1.56 7.22
CA PHE A 272 0.58 -1.28 6.06
C PHE A 272 0.86 0.23 5.96
N LYS A 273 1.92 0.61 5.25
CA LYS A 273 2.11 1.96 4.71
C LYS A 273 2.19 1.88 3.20
N LEU A 274 1.51 2.76 2.48
CA LEU A 274 1.64 2.89 1.03
C LEU A 274 2.73 3.93 0.74
N LEU A 275 3.71 3.57 -0.08
CA LEU A 275 4.90 4.39 -0.35
C LEU A 275 5.11 4.51 -1.86
N ALA A 276 5.31 5.74 -2.34
CA ALA A 276 5.82 6.00 -3.68
C ALA A 276 7.35 5.88 -3.65
N VAL A 277 7.93 4.93 -4.39
CA VAL A 277 9.38 4.68 -4.44
C VAL A 277 9.89 4.88 -5.88
N PRO A 278 10.89 5.74 -6.13
CA PRO A 278 11.34 6.03 -7.50
C PRO A 278 11.94 4.79 -8.16
N LEU A 279 11.67 4.58 -9.46
CA LEU A 279 12.09 3.36 -10.16
C LEU A 279 13.62 3.13 -10.12
N CYS A 280 14.43 4.19 -10.08
CA CYS A 280 15.89 4.11 -9.95
C CYS A 280 16.38 3.57 -8.59
N GLN A 281 15.61 3.73 -7.51
CA GLN A 281 15.91 3.14 -6.19
C GLN A 281 15.51 1.65 -6.12
N VAL A 282 14.51 1.27 -6.92
CA VAL A 282 14.00 -0.10 -7.02
C VAL A 282 14.91 -0.97 -7.91
N GLN A 283 15.40 -0.42 -9.01
CA GLN A 283 16.13 -1.13 -10.07
C GLN A 283 17.33 -1.94 -9.53
N GLY A 284 17.27 -3.26 -9.69
CA GLY A 284 18.34 -4.18 -9.28
C GLY A 284 18.56 -4.33 -7.77
N ASN A 285 17.85 -3.56 -6.93
CA ASN A 285 17.96 -3.63 -5.47
C ASN A 285 17.19 -4.83 -4.88
N GLN A 286 17.67 -6.03 -5.21
CA GLN A 286 17.12 -7.30 -4.73
C GLN A 286 17.21 -7.44 -3.21
N LYS A 287 18.21 -6.81 -2.57
CA LYS A 287 18.43 -6.87 -1.12
C LYS A 287 17.31 -6.18 -0.32
N THR A 288 16.75 -5.08 -0.83
CA THR A 288 15.66 -4.35 -0.15
C THR A 288 14.28 -4.80 -0.64
N TYR A 289 14.09 -4.97 -1.95
CA TYR A 289 12.76 -5.18 -2.54
C TYR A 289 12.50 -6.59 -3.04
N GLY A 290 13.50 -7.48 -3.00
CA GLY A 290 13.42 -8.80 -3.61
C GLY A 290 13.46 -8.75 -5.14
N GLN A 291 13.72 -9.91 -5.75
CA GLN A 291 13.94 -10.05 -7.20
C GLN A 291 12.77 -9.64 -8.09
N ILE A 292 11.51 -9.81 -7.63
CA ILE A 292 10.33 -9.48 -8.43
C ILE A 292 10.20 -7.96 -8.58
N ILE A 293 10.16 -7.25 -7.46
CA ILE A 293 9.95 -5.80 -7.42
C ILE A 293 11.16 -5.08 -8.04
N SER A 294 12.39 -5.50 -7.72
CA SER A 294 13.61 -4.89 -8.29
C SER A 294 13.81 -5.14 -9.80
N GLY A 295 13.02 -6.05 -10.40
CA GLY A 295 12.94 -6.27 -11.85
C GLY A 295 11.83 -5.46 -12.55
N VAL A 296 10.95 -4.76 -11.81
CA VAL A 296 9.85 -3.97 -12.40
C VAL A 296 10.33 -2.89 -13.37
N PRO A 297 11.43 -2.13 -13.11
CA PRO A 297 11.94 -1.16 -14.08
C PRO A 297 12.30 -1.78 -15.44
N GLN A 298 12.83 -3.01 -15.46
CA GLN A 298 13.11 -3.75 -16.69
C GLN A 298 11.81 -4.19 -17.38
N MET A 299 10.79 -4.67 -16.63
CA MET A 299 9.47 -5.01 -17.20
C MET A 299 8.76 -3.81 -17.82
N LEU A 300 9.00 -2.60 -17.29
CA LEU A 300 8.43 -1.35 -17.77
C LEU A 300 9.18 -0.74 -18.97
N SER A 301 10.36 -1.25 -19.33
CA SER A 301 11.21 -0.67 -20.39
C SER A 301 10.58 -0.67 -21.80
N LYS A 302 9.52 -1.46 -22.04
CA LYS A 302 8.77 -1.48 -23.32
C LYS A 302 7.70 -0.38 -23.45
N PHE A 303 7.41 0.37 -22.39
CA PHE A 303 6.34 1.38 -22.37
C PHE A 303 6.90 2.80 -22.53
N SER A 304 6.14 3.68 -23.18
CA SER A 304 6.36 5.11 -23.12
C SER A 304 5.63 5.68 -21.90
N ILE A 305 6.35 6.14 -20.88
CA ILE A 305 5.72 6.72 -19.67
C ILE A 305 5.44 8.20 -19.92
N ASN A 306 4.16 8.53 -20.13
CA ASN A 306 3.68 9.91 -20.24
C ASN A 306 3.40 10.46 -18.84
N ARG A 307 3.86 11.67 -18.54
CA ARG A 307 3.55 12.37 -17.28
C ARG A 307 2.47 13.40 -17.59
N VAL A 308 1.24 13.14 -17.16
CA VAL A 308 0.14 14.09 -17.34
C VAL A 308 0.36 15.25 -16.36
N ILE A 309 0.40 16.47 -16.90
CA ILE A 309 0.50 17.70 -16.11
C ILE A 309 -0.93 18.27 -16.01
N PRO A 310 -1.44 18.55 -14.80
CA PRO A 310 -2.73 19.21 -14.60
C PRO A 310 -2.66 20.74 -14.89
#